data_AF-A0A7C5SIM0-F1
#
_entry.id   AF-A0A7C5SIM0-F1
#
_cell.length_a   1.000
_cell.length_b   1.000
_cell.length_c   1.000
_cell.angle_alpha   90.00
_cell.angle_beta   90.00
_cell.angle_gamma   90.00
#
_symmetry.space_group_name_H-M   'P 1'
#
loop_
_entity.id
_entity.type
_entity.pdbx_description
1 polymer ?
#
loop_
_entity_poly.entity_id
_entity_poly.type
_entity_poly.pdbx_seq_one_letter_code
_entity_poly.pdbx_strand_id
1 'polypeptide(L)'
;MPSCRPSNVLRPRRLRLPIAPIALLALSGAPASATWSILIADTRTGEIAVGSATCLNGFDLRAETPVLLLGRGAITAQSAVDSSGMNRARAFEGFAKGLTPAEIFAILEANDPGHSNRQYGMIDALGNTLTFSGADNADYAGGGTGR
;
A
#
# COMPACT_ATOMS: atom_id res chain seq x y z
N MET A 1 -43.43 71.83 -23.10
CA MET A 1 -43.91 70.84 -22.12
C MET A 1 -43.88 69.46 -22.77
N PRO A 2 -42.99 68.53 -22.37
CA PRO A 2 -42.88 67.22 -23.00
C PRO A 2 -43.91 66.24 -22.42
N SER A 3 -44.65 65.60 -23.32
CA SER A 3 -45.67 64.58 -23.08
C SER A 3 -45.07 63.26 -22.58
N CYS A 4 -45.62 62.71 -21.50
CA CYS A 4 -45.30 61.39 -20.93
C CYS A 4 -45.56 60.24 -21.93
N ARG A 5 -44.64 59.28 -22.00
CA ARG A 5 -44.84 57.96 -22.64
C ARG A 5 -45.46 56.97 -21.65
N PRO A 6 -46.36 56.07 -22.07
CA PRO A 6 -46.86 55.00 -21.21
C PRO A 6 -45.83 53.88 -21.04
N SER A 7 -45.69 53.40 -19.82
CA SER A 7 -44.83 52.31 -19.39
C SER A 7 -45.40 50.94 -19.79
N ASN A 8 -44.67 50.20 -20.62
CA ASN A 8 -44.96 48.80 -20.90
C ASN A 8 -44.61 47.92 -19.69
N VAL A 9 -45.62 47.35 -19.05
CA VAL A 9 -45.48 46.32 -18.01
C VAL A 9 -45.10 45.00 -18.69
N LEU A 10 -43.85 44.56 -18.55
CA LEU A 10 -43.42 43.23 -19.00
C LEU A 10 -43.50 42.23 -17.83
N ARG A 11 -44.33 41.20 -18.02
CA ARG A 11 -44.60 40.08 -17.11
C ARG A 11 -43.31 39.32 -16.73
N PRO A 12 -43.20 38.79 -15.49
CA PRO A 12 -42.09 37.94 -15.11
C PRO A 12 -42.12 36.63 -15.90
N ARG A 13 -41.09 36.42 -16.71
CA ARG A 13 -40.86 35.22 -17.49
C ARG A 13 -40.48 34.11 -16.50
N ARG A 14 -41.40 33.17 -16.21
CA ARG A 14 -41.09 32.00 -15.38
C ARG A 14 -40.02 31.18 -16.09
N LEU A 15 -38.77 31.31 -15.64
CA LEU A 15 -37.64 30.51 -16.11
C LEU A 15 -37.88 29.07 -15.64
N ARG A 16 -38.35 28.20 -16.54
CA ARG A 16 -38.38 26.76 -16.28
C ARG A 16 -36.93 26.28 -16.38
N LEU A 17 -36.24 26.16 -15.25
CA LEU A 17 -34.96 25.46 -15.24
C LEU A 17 -35.19 24.02 -15.70
N PRO A 18 -34.50 23.53 -16.75
CA PRO A 18 -34.49 22.11 -17.01
C PRO A 18 -33.72 21.44 -15.87
N ILE A 19 -34.40 20.57 -15.13
CA ILE A 19 -33.77 19.68 -14.16
C ILE A 19 -32.89 18.74 -14.98
N ALA A 20 -31.59 19.04 -15.07
CA ALA A 20 -30.63 18.10 -15.62
C ALA A 20 -30.64 16.85 -14.72
N PRO A 21 -30.74 15.64 -15.27
CA PRO A 21 -30.52 14.46 -14.47
C PRO A 21 -29.05 14.51 -14.07
N ILE A 22 -28.78 14.73 -12.78
CA ILE A 22 -27.49 14.39 -12.19
C ILE A 22 -27.39 12.89 -12.40
N ALA A 23 -26.72 12.49 -13.49
CA ALA A 23 -26.33 11.13 -13.73
C ALA A 23 -25.50 10.75 -12.50
N LEU A 24 -26.12 9.99 -11.61
CA LEU A 24 -25.49 9.41 -10.45
C LEU A 24 -24.41 8.49 -11.02
N LEU A 25 -23.19 9.03 -11.14
CA LEU A 25 -21.99 8.25 -11.37
C LEU A 25 -21.83 7.42 -10.09
N ALA A 26 -22.59 6.33 -10.01
CA ALA A 26 -22.33 5.31 -9.02
C ALA A 26 -20.91 4.84 -9.31
N LEU A 27 -19.96 5.27 -8.48
CA LEU A 27 -18.64 4.67 -8.43
C LEU A 27 -18.86 3.20 -8.07
N SER A 28 -19.03 2.36 -9.09
CA SER A 28 -18.79 0.94 -8.99
C SER A 28 -17.30 0.76 -8.77
N GLY A 29 -16.84 0.97 -7.53
CA GLY A 29 -15.51 0.58 -7.12
C GLY A 29 -15.44 -0.95 -7.25
N ALA A 30 -14.63 -1.44 -8.19
CA ALA A 30 -14.25 -2.84 -8.18
C ALA A 30 -13.66 -3.16 -6.79
N PRO A 31 -13.90 -4.36 -6.22
CA PRO A 31 -13.27 -4.73 -4.97
C PRO A 31 -11.75 -4.61 -5.15
N ALA A 32 -11.14 -3.65 -4.46
CA ALA A 32 -9.71 -3.55 -4.41
C ALA A 32 -9.22 -4.73 -3.57
N SER A 33 -8.68 -5.76 -4.22
CA SER A 33 -7.98 -6.85 -3.54
C SER A 33 -6.62 -6.34 -3.05
N ALA A 34 -6.66 -5.47 -2.05
CA ALA A 34 -5.47 -4.83 -1.49
C ALA A 34 -4.92 -5.66 -0.32
N THR A 35 -3.62 -5.91 -0.36
CA THR A 35 -2.84 -6.35 0.80
C THR A 35 -1.92 -5.21 1.18
N TRP A 36 -1.89 -4.86 2.46
CA TRP A 36 -0.97 -3.86 2.99
C TRP A 36 -0.29 -4.36 4.25
N SER A 37 0.87 -3.79 4.54
CA SER A 37 1.63 -4.04 5.76
C SER A 37 2.25 -2.76 6.30
N ILE A 38 2.54 -2.75 7.60
CA ILE A 38 3.30 -1.71 8.29
C ILE A 38 4.27 -2.38 9.26
N LEU A 39 5.51 -1.91 9.25
CA LEU A 39 6.56 -2.33 10.16
C LEU A 39 7.05 -1.09 10.91
N ILE A 40 7.16 -1.20 12.22
CA ILE A 40 7.66 -0.15 13.10
C ILE A 40 8.70 -0.72 14.05
N ALA A 41 9.73 0.07 14.34
CA ALA A 41 10.76 -0.27 15.31
C ALA A 41 10.95 0.89 16.29
N ASP A 42 10.95 0.61 17.59
CA ASP A 42 11.48 1.53 18.60
C ASP A 42 12.99 1.29 18.71
N THR A 43 13.80 2.19 18.14
CA THR A 43 15.27 2.06 18.12
C THR A 43 15.91 2.26 19.50
N ARG A 44 15.17 2.75 20.49
CA ARG A 44 15.67 2.89 21.87
C ARG A 44 15.56 1.58 22.64
N THR A 45 14.51 0.79 22.39
CA THR A 45 14.27 -0.50 23.09
C THR A 45 14.64 -1.71 22.23
N GLY A 46 14.70 -1.55 20.90
CA GLY A 46 14.85 -2.63 19.94
C GLY A 46 13.56 -3.42 19.68
N GLU A 47 12.41 -2.93 20.18
CA GLU A 47 11.10 -3.54 19.94
C GLU A 47 10.67 -3.31 18.49
N ILE A 48 10.05 -4.33 17.89
CA ILE A 48 9.58 -4.29 16.51
C ILE A 48 8.15 -4.83 16.47
N ALA A 49 7.27 -4.11 15.79
CA ALA A 49 5.89 -4.51 15.54
C ALA A 49 5.63 -4.60 14.03
N VAL A 50 4.82 -5.59 13.66
CA VAL A 50 4.40 -5.86 12.28
C VAL A 50 2.88 -5.99 12.27
N GLY A 51 2.23 -5.26 11.38
CA GLY A 51 0.80 -5.38 11.11
C GLY A 51 0.55 -5.56 9.62
N SER A 52 -0.32 -6.49 9.25
CA SER A 52 -0.71 -6.72 7.85
C SER A 52 -2.21 -6.99 7.77
N ALA A 53 -2.84 -6.61 6.67
CA ALA A 53 -4.21 -6.99 6.36
C ALA A 53 -4.39 -7.23 4.86
N THR A 54 -5.36 -8.09 4.51
CA THR A 54 -5.68 -8.44 3.14
C THR A 54 -7.18 -8.66 2.97
N CYS A 55 -7.69 -8.41 1.77
CA CYS A 55 -9.04 -8.80 1.38
C CYS A 55 -9.11 -10.22 0.77
N LEU A 56 -7.98 -10.92 0.67
CA LEU A 56 -7.93 -12.29 0.17
C LEU A 56 -8.55 -13.27 1.16
N ASN A 57 -9.54 -14.03 0.70
CA ASN A 57 -10.13 -15.12 1.48
C ASN A 57 -9.23 -16.35 1.45
N GLY A 58 -9.05 -17.02 2.59
CA GLY A 58 -8.30 -18.27 2.67
C GLY A 58 -6.77 -18.11 2.58
N PHE A 59 -6.25 -16.89 2.74
CA PHE A 59 -4.81 -16.63 2.76
C PHE A 59 -4.31 -16.37 4.19
N ASP A 60 -3.36 -17.18 4.67
CA ASP A 60 -2.77 -17.01 5.99
C ASP A 60 -1.61 -16.00 5.94
N LEU A 61 -1.93 -14.74 6.24
CA LEU A 61 -0.92 -13.68 6.29
C LEU A 61 0.22 -13.99 7.25
N ARG A 62 -0.06 -14.64 8.40
CA ARG A 62 0.96 -14.89 9.43
C ARG A 62 1.94 -15.96 8.97
N ALA A 63 1.47 -16.98 8.26
CA ALA A 63 2.33 -18.04 7.75
C ALA A 63 3.18 -17.59 6.56
N GLU A 64 2.60 -16.76 5.68
CA GLU A 64 3.20 -16.50 4.37
C GLU A 64 4.02 -15.20 4.27
N THR A 65 3.72 -14.19 5.08
CA THR A 65 4.26 -12.83 4.85
C THR A 65 5.40 -12.42 5.78
N PRO A 66 5.31 -12.54 7.12
CA PRO A 66 6.29 -11.92 7.99
C PRO A 66 7.47 -12.85 8.31
N VAL A 67 8.64 -12.24 8.49
CA VAL A 67 9.69 -12.76 9.37
C VAL A 67 9.98 -11.68 10.38
N LEU A 68 9.99 -12.05 11.65
CA LEU A 68 10.29 -11.15 12.76
C LEU A 68 11.30 -11.84 13.67
N LEU A 69 12.46 -11.21 13.85
CA LEU A 69 13.46 -11.62 14.81
C LEU A 69 13.64 -10.50 15.84
N LEU A 70 13.23 -10.78 17.09
CA LEU A 70 13.20 -9.79 18.18
C LEU A 70 14.58 -9.15 18.38
N GLY A 71 14.59 -7.82 18.53
CA GLY A 71 15.82 -7.03 18.70
C GLY A 71 16.75 -7.00 17.48
N ARG A 72 16.34 -7.57 16.35
CA ARG A 72 17.16 -7.63 15.12
C ARG A 72 16.46 -6.94 13.96
N GLY A 73 15.29 -7.43 13.55
CA GLY A 73 14.63 -6.90 12.37
C GLY A 73 13.37 -7.65 11.99
N ALA A 74 12.67 -7.10 11.01
CA ALA A 74 11.51 -7.70 10.40
C ALA A 74 11.44 -7.41 8.90
N ILE A 75 10.77 -8.32 8.20
CA ILE A 75 10.38 -8.19 6.80
C ILE A 75 8.95 -8.66 6.64
N THR A 76 8.19 -8.01 5.76
CA THR A 76 6.97 -8.57 5.18
C THR A 76 7.16 -8.75 3.68
N ALA A 77 6.93 -9.95 3.19
CA ALA A 77 6.83 -10.25 1.77
C ALA A 77 5.36 -10.35 1.34
N GLN A 78 4.97 -9.67 0.28
CA GLN A 78 3.61 -9.67 -0.29
C GLN A 78 3.64 -9.54 -1.81
N SER A 79 2.49 -9.23 -2.43
CA SER A 79 2.20 -9.52 -3.84
C SER A 79 2.16 -11.05 -4.07
N ALA A 80 2.91 -11.61 -5.01
CA ALA A 80 3.11 -13.05 -5.05
C ALA A 80 4.11 -13.44 -3.95
N VAL A 81 3.66 -14.14 -2.92
CA VAL A 81 4.57 -14.69 -1.90
C VAL A 81 5.39 -15.87 -2.44
N ASP A 82 6.57 -16.10 -1.85
CA ASP A 82 7.31 -17.34 -2.05
C ASP A 82 6.66 -18.46 -1.21
N SER A 83 6.01 -19.41 -1.88
CA SER A 83 5.33 -20.53 -1.21
C SER A 83 6.29 -21.60 -0.69
N SER A 84 7.57 -21.59 -1.10
CA SER A 84 8.57 -22.53 -0.58
C SER A 84 9.07 -22.14 0.81
N GLY A 85 8.88 -20.88 1.20
CA GLY A 85 9.42 -20.32 2.45
C GLY A 85 10.92 -20.04 2.43
N MET A 86 11.61 -20.24 1.29
CA MET A 86 13.05 -20.03 1.18
C MET A 86 13.44 -18.57 1.39
N ASN A 87 12.67 -17.62 0.87
CA ASN A 87 12.94 -16.20 1.12
C ASN A 87 12.77 -15.83 2.60
N ARG A 88 11.78 -16.43 3.27
CA ARG A 88 11.58 -16.24 4.72
C ARG A 88 12.77 -16.81 5.51
N ALA A 89 13.24 -18.01 5.15
CA ALA A 89 14.42 -18.61 5.77
C ALA A 89 15.69 -17.76 5.58
N ARG A 90 15.95 -17.28 4.35
CA ARG A 90 17.10 -16.41 4.05
C ARG A 90 17.05 -15.09 4.82
N ALA A 91 15.87 -14.46 4.90
CA ALA A 91 15.71 -13.22 5.66
C ALA A 91 15.94 -13.45 7.17
N PHE A 92 15.41 -14.54 7.72
CA PHE A 92 15.65 -14.93 9.11
C PHE A 92 17.15 -15.10 9.39
N GLU A 93 17.85 -15.87 8.55
CA GLU A 93 19.29 -16.08 8.68
C GLU A 93 20.09 -14.77 8.54
N GLY A 94 19.67 -13.90 7.64
CA GLY A 94 20.28 -12.59 7.45
C GLY A 94 20.20 -11.73 8.71
N PHE A 95 19.00 -11.60 9.29
CA PHE A 95 18.83 -10.89 10.57
C PHE A 95 19.59 -11.56 11.71
N ALA A 96 19.64 -12.90 11.76
CA ALA A 96 20.40 -13.63 12.77
C ALA A 96 21.92 -13.37 12.66
N LYS A 97 22.43 -13.15 11.45
CA LYS A 97 23.83 -12.77 11.17
C LYS A 97 24.08 -11.26 11.35
N GLY A 98 23.04 -10.47 11.64
CA GLY A 98 23.15 -9.02 11.82
C GLY A 98 23.28 -8.24 10.52
N LEU A 99 22.83 -8.81 9.40
CA LEU A 99 22.78 -8.09 8.13
C LEU A 99 21.72 -7.00 8.16
N THR A 100 22.00 -5.91 7.44
CA THR A 100 21.06 -4.81 7.22
C THR A 100 19.94 -5.22 6.25
N PRO A 101 18.80 -4.51 6.24
CA PRO A 101 17.75 -4.71 5.25
C PRO A 101 18.25 -4.69 3.80
N ALA A 102 19.21 -3.81 3.47
CA ALA A 102 19.78 -3.71 2.13
C ALA A 102 20.58 -4.95 1.73
N GLU A 103 21.39 -5.50 2.64
CA GLU A 103 22.17 -6.71 2.39
C GLU A 103 21.26 -7.94 2.27
N ILE A 104 20.24 -8.03 3.11
CA ILE A 104 19.22 -9.10 3.02
C ILE A 104 18.49 -9.00 1.69
N PHE A 105 18.07 -7.80 1.27
CA PHE A 105 17.42 -7.58 -0.01
C PHE A 105 18.28 -8.08 -1.18
N ALA A 106 19.57 -7.73 -1.22
CA ALA A 106 20.48 -8.19 -2.28
C ALA A 106 20.57 -9.73 -2.34
N ILE A 107 20.54 -10.42 -1.19
CA ILE A 107 20.50 -11.88 -1.15
C ILE A 107 19.18 -12.40 -1.73
N LEU A 108 18.04 -11.80 -1.38
CA LEU A 108 16.74 -12.22 -1.91
C LEU A 108 16.64 -12.00 -3.42
N GLU A 109 17.08 -10.84 -3.92
CA GLU A 109 17.11 -10.50 -5.34
C GLU A 109 17.92 -11.51 -6.15
N ALA A 110 19.11 -11.87 -5.67
CA ALA A 110 19.98 -12.81 -6.36
C ALA A 110 19.47 -14.26 -6.35
N ASN A 111 18.56 -14.63 -5.45
CA ASN A 111 18.19 -16.03 -5.18
C ASN A 111 16.69 -16.35 -5.31
N ASP A 112 15.88 -15.40 -5.74
CA ASP A 112 14.45 -15.57 -6.01
C ASP A 112 14.15 -15.34 -7.50
N PRO A 113 13.98 -16.40 -8.31
CA PRO A 113 13.60 -16.26 -9.71
C PRO A 113 12.27 -15.51 -9.93
N GLY A 114 11.39 -15.47 -8.92
CA GLY A 114 10.13 -14.74 -8.95
C GLY A 114 10.22 -13.33 -8.37
N HIS A 115 11.43 -12.79 -8.16
CA HIS A 115 11.65 -11.51 -7.47
C HIS A 115 10.86 -10.33 -8.08
N SER A 116 10.69 -10.32 -9.39
CA SER A 116 9.96 -9.26 -10.11
C SER A 116 8.47 -9.17 -9.76
N ASN A 117 7.89 -10.21 -9.15
CA ASN A 117 6.51 -10.24 -8.67
C ASN A 117 6.42 -10.21 -7.12
N ARG A 118 7.47 -9.71 -6.46
CA ARG A 118 7.51 -9.57 -5.00
C ARG A 118 7.35 -8.12 -4.59
N GLN A 119 6.83 -7.93 -3.38
CA GLN A 119 6.87 -6.67 -2.68
C GLN A 119 7.41 -6.90 -1.28
N TYR A 120 8.40 -6.10 -0.87
CA TYR A 120 9.03 -6.20 0.43
C TYR A 120 8.93 -4.89 1.20
N GLY A 121 8.61 -4.99 2.49
CA GLY A 121 8.87 -3.96 3.49
C GLY A 121 9.79 -4.53 4.55
N MET A 122 10.87 -3.82 4.88
CA MET A 122 11.90 -4.27 5.82
C MET A 122 12.28 -3.16 6.79
N ILE A 123 12.53 -3.53 8.05
CA ILE A 123 13.11 -2.66 9.07
C ILE A 123 14.06 -3.46 9.96
N ASP A 124 15.14 -2.86 10.44
CA ASP A 124 15.95 -3.42 11.53
C ASP A 124 15.80 -2.62 12.83
N ALA A 125 16.28 -3.19 13.95
CA ALA A 125 16.22 -2.56 15.26
C ALA A 125 17.07 -1.28 15.37
N LEU A 126 17.94 -1.00 14.39
CA LEU A 126 18.76 0.20 14.29
C LEU A 126 18.06 1.31 13.47
N GLY A 127 16.87 1.03 12.93
CA GLY A 127 16.07 1.96 12.14
C GLY A 127 16.46 2.03 10.67
N ASN A 128 17.28 1.11 10.16
CA ASN A 128 17.46 0.97 8.71
C ASN A 128 16.18 0.38 8.12
N THR A 129 15.77 0.91 6.97
CA THR A 129 14.51 0.54 6.32
C THR A 129 14.75 0.30 4.83
N LEU A 130 14.00 -0.62 4.24
CA LEU A 130 13.97 -0.83 2.80
C LEU A 130 12.56 -1.18 2.36
N THR A 131 12.14 -0.64 1.22
CA THR A 131 10.94 -1.07 0.52
C THR A 131 11.28 -1.42 -0.92
N PHE A 132 10.67 -2.47 -1.44
CA PHE A 132 10.81 -2.88 -2.83
C PHE A 132 9.45 -3.25 -3.41
N SER A 133 9.21 -2.88 -4.66
CA SER A 133 8.08 -3.39 -5.46
C SER A 133 8.61 -3.77 -6.83
N GLY A 134 8.54 -5.06 -7.14
CA GLY A 134 8.89 -5.59 -8.44
C GLY A 134 7.94 -5.11 -9.55
N ALA A 135 8.46 -5.13 -10.78
CA ALA A 135 7.79 -4.60 -11.97
C ALA A 135 6.56 -5.40 -12.41
N ASP A 136 6.45 -6.68 -12.01
CA ASP A 136 5.36 -7.58 -12.38
C ASP A 136 4.24 -7.61 -11.33
N ASN A 137 4.30 -6.76 -10.31
CA ASN A 137 3.22 -6.59 -9.33
C ASN A 137 2.00 -5.93 -9.97
N ALA A 138 0.83 -6.09 -9.35
CA ALA A 138 -0.40 -5.43 -9.79
C ALA A 138 -0.30 -3.89 -9.71
N ASP A 139 -1.14 -3.19 -10.50
CA ASP A 139 -1.10 -1.74 -10.73
C ASP A 139 -1.05 -0.86 -9.46
N TYR A 140 -1.62 -1.35 -8.36
CA TYR A 140 -1.56 -0.68 -7.06
C TYR A 140 -0.51 -1.33 -6.16
N ALA A 141 0.76 -1.00 -6.42
CA ALA A 141 1.91 -1.48 -5.66
C ALA A 141 2.84 -0.32 -5.27
N GLY A 142 3.46 -0.42 -4.10
CA GLY A 142 4.41 0.58 -3.62
C GLY A 142 4.80 0.35 -2.17
N GLY A 143 5.64 1.25 -1.66
CA GLY A 143 6.06 1.29 -0.27
C GLY A 143 6.62 2.66 0.08
N GLY A 144 6.64 2.98 1.36
CA GLY A 144 7.23 4.21 1.88
C GLY A 144 7.96 3.94 3.18
N THR A 145 8.93 4.80 3.49
CA THR A 145 9.68 4.79 4.74
C THR A 145 9.56 6.15 5.44
N GLY A 146 9.70 6.16 6.75
CA GLY A 146 9.65 7.36 7.59
C GLY A 146 10.38 7.13 8.90
N ARG A 147 10.82 8.21 9.55
CA ARG A 147 11.52 8.22 10.83
C ARG A 147 11.02 9.36 11.69
#